data_AF-A0A9E3WYR4-F1
#
_entry.id   AF-A0A9E3WYR4-F1
#
_cell.length_a   1.000
_cell.length_b   1.000
_cell.length_c   1.000
_cell.angle_alpha   90.00
_cell.angle_beta   90.00
_cell.angle_gamma   90.00
#
_symmetry.space_group_name_H-M   'P 1'
#
loop_
_entity.id
_entity.type
_entity.pdbx_description
1 polymer ?
#
loop_
_entity_poly.entity_id
_entity_poly.type
_entity_poly.pdbx_seq_one_letter_code
_entity_poly.pdbx_strand_id
1 'polypeptide(L)'
;MADPRAENCKAFKVDSNSKVVGVELGITPVTGSIYEVYSVRLRDEYEAGGQTIAACSVLDKNGINTGIQVRLTWPGKEPPFDGSGLPGNPTNTHVITNSYNPPKLGPLALHVGEFNAPVSDIVYGLGLPFSRHISFDVVFRERGGVTPPPTGDLDERVTVLEIDVTDLNQRVGAQEGRVANLQAWARAVSAANPGGPQYG
;
A
#
# COMPACT_ATOMS: atom_id res chain seq x y z
N MET A 1 -16.59 11.42 6.23
CA MET A 1 -15.54 10.42 5.93
C MET A 1 -15.11 9.82 7.26
N ALA A 2 -14.90 8.50 7.35
CA ALA A 2 -14.35 7.91 8.56
C ALA A 2 -12.93 8.46 8.82
N ASP A 3 -12.53 8.54 10.09
CA ASP A 3 -11.15 8.92 10.44
C ASP A 3 -10.18 7.93 9.77
N PRO A 4 -9.26 8.38 8.90
CA PRO A 4 -8.34 7.49 8.20
C PRO A 4 -7.21 6.96 9.10
N ARG A 5 -7.12 7.42 10.35
CA ARG A 5 -6.15 6.92 11.33
C ARG A 5 -6.64 5.63 11.96
N ALA A 6 -5.77 4.62 11.99
CA ALA A 6 -5.97 3.43 12.82
C ALA A 6 -6.11 3.82 14.30
N GLU A 7 -6.75 2.97 15.11
CA GLU A 7 -6.97 3.24 16.54
C GLU A 7 -5.65 3.51 17.30
N ASN A 8 -4.57 2.81 16.91
CA ASN A 8 -3.24 3.01 17.50
C ASN A 8 -2.51 4.27 17.01
N CYS A 9 -3.14 5.09 16.17
CA CYS A 9 -2.63 6.39 15.71
C CYS A 9 -3.38 7.59 16.31
N LYS A 10 -4.34 7.36 17.22
CA LYS A 10 -5.19 8.42 17.80
C LYS A 10 -4.67 8.97 19.13
N ALA A 11 -3.79 8.24 19.82
CA ALA A 11 -3.23 8.64 21.10
C ALA A 11 -1.94 7.87 21.39
N PHE A 12 -1.03 8.50 22.15
CA PHE A 12 0.15 7.80 22.65
C PHE A 12 -0.21 6.73 23.68
N LYS A 13 0.36 5.52 23.52
CA LYS A 13 0.14 4.40 24.44
C LYS A 13 1.36 3.49 24.51
N VAL A 14 1.64 3.02 25.73
CA VAL A 14 2.59 1.92 25.99
C VAL A 14 1.85 0.74 26.61
N ASP A 15 2.37 -0.46 26.40
CA ASP A 15 1.88 -1.68 27.04
C ASP A 15 2.55 -1.92 28.41
N SER A 16 2.24 -3.07 29.03
CA SER A 16 2.85 -3.49 30.30
C SER A 16 4.36 -3.74 30.22
N ASN A 17 4.91 -3.94 29.03
CA ASN A 17 6.34 -4.15 28.78
C ASN A 17 7.06 -2.83 28.43
N SER A 18 6.39 -1.68 28.57
CA SER A 18 6.90 -0.37 28.15
C SER A 18 7.22 -0.28 26.65
N LYS A 19 6.57 -1.11 25.83
CA LYS A 19 6.62 -1.07 24.37
C LYS A 19 5.60 -0.07 23.85
N VAL A 20 5.98 0.69 22.85
CA VAL A 20 5.08 1.65 22.18
C VAL A 20 4.11 0.88 21.30
N VAL A 21 2.83 0.94 21.66
CA VAL A 21 1.71 0.31 20.95
C VAL A 21 0.72 1.33 20.40
N GLY A 22 0.94 2.61 20.67
CA GLY A 22 0.14 3.70 20.11
C GLY A 22 0.91 5.01 20.08
N VAL A 23 0.62 5.83 19.08
CA VAL A 23 1.15 7.18 18.90
C VAL A 23 0.03 8.12 18.49
N GLU A 24 0.19 9.41 18.77
CA GLU A 24 -0.76 10.41 18.29
C GLU A 24 -0.27 10.97 16.95
N LEU A 25 -1.06 10.78 15.90
CA LEU A 25 -0.82 11.37 14.57
C LEU A 25 -1.93 12.36 14.24
N GLY A 26 -1.55 13.43 13.57
CA GLY A 26 -2.47 14.44 13.07
C GLY A 26 -2.55 14.41 11.55
N ILE A 27 -3.67 14.93 11.03
CA ILE A 27 -3.87 15.15 9.60
C ILE A 27 -4.29 16.60 9.42
N THR A 28 -3.57 17.32 8.57
CA THR A 28 -3.93 18.67 8.13
C THR A 28 -4.51 18.57 6.73
N PRO A 29 -5.83 18.80 6.54
CA PRO A 29 -6.42 18.80 5.22
C PRO A 29 -5.89 19.97 4.39
N VAL A 30 -5.57 19.71 3.11
CA VAL A 30 -5.15 20.77 2.18
C VAL A 30 -6.30 21.07 1.22
N THR A 31 -6.79 22.31 1.26
CA THR A 31 -7.92 22.75 0.43
C THR A 31 -7.60 22.61 -1.06
N GLY A 32 -8.47 21.93 -1.80
CA GLY A 32 -8.30 21.72 -3.24
C GLY A 32 -7.21 20.71 -3.60
N SER A 33 -6.65 19.97 -2.64
CA SER A 33 -5.68 18.91 -2.91
C SER A 33 -6.29 17.81 -3.77
N ILE A 34 -5.48 17.24 -4.65
CA ILE A 34 -5.87 16.12 -5.51
C ILE A 34 -5.98 14.84 -4.68
N TYR A 35 -5.07 14.67 -3.72
CA TYR A 35 -4.99 13.49 -2.89
C TYR A 35 -5.47 13.76 -1.45
N GLU A 36 -5.98 12.71 -0.82
CA GLU A 36 -6.35 12.69 0.59
C GLU A 36 -5.65 11.55 1.31
N VAL A 37 -5.51 11.67 2.63
CA VAL A 37 -5.01 10.56 3.45
C VAL A 37 -6.09 9.48 3.50
N TYR A 38 -5.76 8.32 2.97
CA TYR A 38 -6.66 7.18 2.91
C TYR A 38 -6.57 6.30 4.15
N SER A 39 -5.35 5.99 4.58
CA SER A 39 -5.10 5.22 5.78
C SER A 39 -3.75 5.55 6.38
N VAL A 40 -3.69 5.62 7.71
CA VAL A 40 -2.46 5.74 8.48
C VAL A 40 -2.46 4.71 9.59
N ARG A 41 -1.43 3.87 9.64
CA ARG A 41 -1.28 2.81 10.65
C ARG A 41 0.11 2.84 11.26
N LEU A 42 0.17 2.63 12.56
CA LEU A 42 1.41 2.35 13.29
C LEU A 42 1.69 0.84 13.21
N ARG A 43 2.89 0.47 12.77
CA ARG A 43 3.52 -0.81 13.07
C ARG A 43 4.25 -0.64 14.39
N ASP A 44 3.70 -1.24 15.44
CA ASP A 44 4.24 -1.12 16.79
C ASP A 44 5.62 -1.80 16.91
N GLU A 45 6.22 -1.76 18.11
CA GLU A 45 7.55 -2.34 18.31
C GLU A 45 7.63 -3.85 18.04
N TYR A 46 6.51 -4.58 18.08
CA TYR A 46 6.46 -6.01 17.78
C TYR A 46 6.43 -6.23 16.27
N GLU A 47 5.56 -5.51 15.56
CA GLU A 47 5.42 -5.60 14.10
C GLU A 47 6.62 -5.00 13.36
N ALA A 48 7.24 -3.96 13.91
CA ALA A 48 8.32 -3.24 13.23
C ALA A 48 9.60 -4.07 13.10
N GLY A 49 9.81 -5.10 13.93
CA GLY A 49 10.99 -5.97 13.82
C GLY A 49 12.33 -5.23 13.93
N GLY A 50 12.37 -4.11 14.66
CA GLY A 50 13.54 -3.25 14.78
C GLY A 50 13.71 -2.20 13.66
N GLN A 51 12.78 -2.12 12.72
CA GLN A 51 12.80 -1.10 11.67
C GLN A 51 12.21 0.23 12.15
N THR A 52 12.72 1.33 11.58
CA THR A 52 12.25 2.70 11.83
C THR A 52 11.95 3.38 10.50
N ILE A 53 10.90 2.94 9.82
CA ILE A 53 10.55 3.44 8.49
C ILE A 53 9.11 3.95 8.41
N ALA A 54 8.85 4.85 7.48
CA ALA A 54 7.51 5.14 6.99
C ALA A 54 7.38 4.65 5.55
N ALA A 55 6.61 3.60 5.35
CA ALA A 55 6.28 3.04 4.05
C ALA A 55 5.04 3.74 3.50
N CYS A 56 5.16 4.31 2.30
CA CYS A 56 4.12 5.14 1.72
C CYS A 56 3.62 4.60 0.38
N SER A 57 2.35 4.83 0.05
CA SER A 57 1.81 4.60 -1.29
C SER A 57 0.83 5.69 -1.70
N VAL A 58 0.71 5.92 -3.01
CA VAL A 58 -0.21 6.88 -3.60
C VAL A 58 -1.06 6.16 -4.62
N LEU A 59 -2.38 6.16 -4.42
CA LEU A 59 -3.34 5.46 -5.26
C LEU A 59 -4.11 6.45 -6.14
N ASP A 60 -4.43 6.05 -7.37
CA ASP A 60 -5.38 6.76 -8.22
C ASP A 60 -6.84 6.50 -7.77
N LYS A 61 -7.80 7.13 -8.45
CA LYS A 61 -9.24 6.91 -8.21
C LYS A 61 -9.71 5.46 -8.29
N ASN A 62 -8.97 4.58 -8.97
CA ASN A 62 -9.29 3.16 -9.15
C ASN A 62 -8.57 2.27 -8.11
N GLY A 63 -7.77 2.85 -7.22
CA GLY A 63 -6.98 2.11 -6.24
C GLY A 63 -5.67 1.54 -6.79
N ILE A 64 -5.22 1.99 -7.96
CA ILE A 64 -3.96 1.56 -8.57
C ILE A 64 -2.82 2.45 -8.06
N ASN A 65 -1.71 1.84 -7.65
CA ASN A 65 -0.53 2.59 -7.22
C ASN A 65 0.05 3.38 -8.39
N THR A 66 0.17 4.70 -8.24
CA THR A 66 0.60 5.63 -9.29
C THR A 66 2.12 5.74 -9.41
N GLY A 67 2.88 5.24 -8.42
CA GLY A 67 4.32 5.47 -8.31
C GLY A 67 4.69 6.92 -7.97
N ILE A 68 3.71 7.79 -7.70
CA ILE A 68 3.97 9.17 -7.28
C ILE A 68 4.70 9.13 -5.94
N GLN A 69 5.72 9.97 -5.83
CA GLN A 69 6.59 9.99 -4.67
C GLN A 69 6.01 10.82 -3.52
N VAL A 70 6.16 10.30 -2.30
CA VAL A 70 5.84 11.00 -1.05
C VAL A 70 7.10 11.64 -0.50
N ARG A 71 7.01 12.88 -0.02
CA ARG A 71 8.12 13.62 0.60
C ARG A 71 8.01 13.56 2.12
N LEU A 72 9.17 13.51 2.79
CA LEU A 72 9.30 13.63 4.25
C LEU A 72 9.75 15.05 4.59
N THR A 73 9.13 15.71 5.56
CA THR A 73 9.40 17.11 5.92
C THR A 73 9.49 17.34 7.42
N TRP A 74 10.16 18.42 7.82
CA TRP A 74 10.28 18.89 9.21
C TRP A 74 10.32 20.43 9.28
N PRO A 75 9.89 21.09 10.38
CA PRO A 75 8.92 20.60 11.33
C PRO A 75 7.56 20.51 10.63
N GLY A 76 7.00 19.30 10.56
CA GLY A 76 5.86 19.05 9.71
C GLY A 76 4.54 19.24 10.44
N LYS A 77 3.75 20.25 10.07
CA LYS A 77 2.30 20.34 10.39
C LYS A 77 1.53 21.06 9.28
N GLU A 78 2.09 22.16 8.78
CA GLU A 78 1.52 23.02 7.73
C GLU A 78 2.67 23.59 6.87
N PRO A 79 2.45 23.80 5.56
CA PRO A 79 3.43 24.44 4.68
C PRO A 79 3.58 25.94 5.03
N PRO A 80 4.69 26.60 4.62
CA PRO A 80 5.80 26.09 3.80
C PRO A 80 6.80 25.20 4.56
N PHE A 81 7.39 24.22 3.86
CA PHE A 81 8.47 23.33 4.36
C PHE A 81 9.83 23.67 3.73
N ASP A 82 10.07 24.96 3.47
CA ASP A 82 11.22 25.42 2.69
C ASP A 82 12.57 24.98 3.29
N GLY A 83 13.37 24.28 2.48
CA GLY A 83 14.70 23.78 2.88
C GLY A 83 14.68 22.70 3.96
N SER A 84 13.52 22.12 4.27
CA SER A 84 13.33 21.27 5.44
C SER A 84 12.56 19.99 5.09
N GLY A 85 13.20 19.15 4.29
CA GLY A 85 12.65 17.86 3.89
C GLY A 85 13.64 16.98 3.13
N LEU A 86 13.30 15.69 3.03
CA LEU A 86 13.91 14.75 2.10
C LEU A 86 13.02 14.63 0.86
N PRO A 87 13.61 14.60 -0.34
CA PRO A 87 12.86 14.27 -1.54
C PRO A 87 12.26 12.88 -1.42
N GLY A 88 11.23 12.62 -2.20
CA GLY A 88 10.72 11.27 -2.36
C GLY A 88 11.76 10.34 -2.99
N ASN A 89 11.56 9.04 -2.82
CA ASN A 89 12.46 8.02 -3.37
C ASN A 89 11.66 6.94 -4.13
N PRO A 90 12.32 6.14 -5.00
CA PRO A 90 11.62 5.17 -5.85
C PRO A 90 10.84 4.09 -5.09
N THR A 91 11.20 3.82 -3.83
CA THR A 91 10.53 2.81 -2.99
C THR A 91 9.49 3.42 -2.05
N ASN A 92 9.28 4.74 -2.09
CA ASN A 92 8.41 5.49 -1.19
C ASN A 92 8.57 5.11 0.29
N THR A 93 9.79 4.80 0.70
CA THR A 93 10.10 4.38 2.05
C THR A 93 11.07 5.36 2.69
N HIS A 94 10.67 5.98 3.79
CA HIS A 94 11.46 7.00 4.48
C HIS A 94 12.01 6.47 5.79
N VAL A 95 13.31 6.63 6.03
CA VAL A 95 13.89 6.28 7.33
C VAL A 95 13.55 7.38 8.33
N ILE A 96 13.00 6.98 9.47
CA ILE A 96 12.61 7.85 10.59
C ILE A 96 13.72 7.76 11.64
N THR A 97 14.43 8.87 11.87
CA THR A 97 15.53 8.92 12.86
C THR A 97 15.27 9.92 13.98
N ASN A 98 14.32 10.84 13.81
CA ASN A 98 14.04 11.89 14.78
C ASN A 98 13.26 11.35 15.96
N SER A 99 13.86 11.42 17.15
CA SER A 99 13.19 11.08 18.40
C SER A 99 12.36 12.23 18.95
N TYR A 100 11.39 11.89 19.80
CA TYR A 100 10.63 12.87 20.57
C TYR A 100 10.15 12.27 21.89
N ASN A 101 9.74 13.13 22.82
CA ASN A 101 9.19 12.72 24.11
C ASN A 101 7.69 13.02 24.16
N PRO A 102 6.82 12.00 24.08
CA PRO A 102 5.39 12.13 24.33
C PRO A 102 5.09 12.87 25.65
N PRO A 103 3.98 13.64 25.74
CA PRO A 103 2.87 13.73 24.78
C PRO A 103 3.11 14.71 23.63
N LYS A 104 4.33 15.26 23.46
CA LYS A 104 4.63 16.06 22.27
C LYS A 104 4.43 15.20 21.02
N LEU A 105 3.95 15.80 19.95
CA LEU A 105 3.87 15.15 18.64
C LEU A 105 5.27 15.00 18.04
N GLY A 106 5.45 13.97 17.20
CA GLY A 106 6.68 13.79 16.44
C GLY A 106 6.93 14.94 15.45
N PRO A 107 8.20 15.26 15.15
CA PRO A 107 8.55 16.46 14.39
C PRO A 107 8.38 16.33 12.88
N LEU A 108 8.09 15.12 12.37
CA LEU A 108 8.09 14.83 10.94
C LEU A 108 6.67 14.81 10.37
N ALA A 109 6.57 15.16 9.08
CA ALA A 109 5.35 14.99 8.29
C ALA A 109 5.62 14.38 6.91
N LEU A 110 4.56 13.80 6.34
CA LEU A 110 4.52 13.22 5.00
C LEU A 110 3.45 13.89 4.15
N HIS A 111 3.76 14.16 2.89
CA HIS A 111 2.82 14.68 1.90
C HIS A 111 3.23 14.31 0.46
N VAL A 112 2.31 14.47 -0.48
CA VAL A 112 2.53 14.40 -1.93
C VAL A 112 2.65 15.82 -2.48
N GLY A 113 3.46 16.01 -3.53
CA GLY A 113 3.67 17.31 -4.19
C GLY A 113 4.97 17.98 -3.80
N GLU A 114 5.06 19.29 -3.99
CA GLU A 114 6.25 20.08 -3.66
C GLU A 114 6.23 20.57 -2.20
N PHE A 115 7.40 20.87 -1.63
CA PHE A 115 7.54 21.25 -0.20
C PHE A 115 6.64 22.42 0.23
N ASN A 116 6.34 23.36 -0.67
CA ASN A 116 5.47 24.50 -0.35
C ASN A 116 4.15 24.47 -1.12
N ALA A 117 3.90 23.41 -1.87
CA ALA A 117 2.69 23.21 -2.65
C ALA A 117 2.28 21.73 -2.54
N PRO A 118 1.89 21.26 -1.34
CA PRO A 118 1.37 19.92 -1.17
C PRO A 118 0.11 19.76 -2.02
N VAL A 119 0.05 18.68 -2.78
CA VAL A 119 -1.13 18.28 -3.56
C VAL A 119 -1.91 17.15 -2.88
N SER A 120 -1.57 16.85 -1.62
CA SER A 120 -2.30 15.97 -0.72
C SER A 120 -2.60 16.64 0.62
N ASP A 121 -3.46 16.01 1.42
CA ASP A 121 -3.45 16.20 2.88
C ASP A 121 -2.05 15.91 3.46
N ILE A 122 -1.77 16.42 4.66
CA ILE A 122 -0.48 16.26 5.34
C ILE A 122 -0.65 15.37 6.56
N VAL A 123 0.11 14.28 6.66
CA VAL A 123 0.19 13.46 7.88
C VAL A 123 1.33 13.99 8.73
N TYR A 124 1.09 14.36 9.98
CA TYR A 124 2.10 14.87 10.89
C TYR A 124 2.12 14.13 12.23
N GLY A 125 3.16 14.40 13.03
CA GLY A 125 3.38 13.72 14.31
C GLY A 125 4.27 12.48 14.20
N LEU A 126 4.91 12.25 13.04
CA LEU A 126 5.80 11.11 12.85
C LEU A 126 7.13 11.33 13.58
N GLY A 127 7.73 10.24 14.05
CA GLY A 127 8.99 10.25 14.78
C GLY A 127 9.15 8.99 15.64
N LEU A 128 10.23 8.94 16.42
CA LEU A 128 10.54 7.85 17.34
C LEU A 128 10.24 8.24 18.80
N PRO A 129 9.07 7.89 19.37
CA PRO A 129 8.77 8.17 20.77
C PRO A 129 9.76 7.45 21.67
N PHE A 130 10.43 8.18 22.56
CA PHE A 130 11.50 7.66 23.42
C PHE A 130 12.59 6.89 22.65
N SER A 131 12.83 7.24 21.38
CA SER A 131 13.77 6.55 20.48
C SER A 131 13.46 5.06 20.27
N ARG A 132 12.18 4.66 20.34
CA ARG A 132 11.73 3.27 20.11
C ARG A 132 11.61 2.92 18.64
N HIS A 133 11.81 1.64 18.31
CA HIS A 133 11.75 1.13 16.94
C HIS A 133 10.31 0.85 16.50
N ILE A 134 9.66 1.89 15.96
CA ILE A 134 8.33 1.78 15.38
C ILE A 134 8.37 2.17 13.90
N SER A 135 7.37 1.72 13.14
CA SER A 135 7.24 2.06 11.72
C SER A 135 5.81 2.50 11.39
N PHE A 136 5.64 3.09 10.21
CA PHE A 136 4.37 3.66 9.77
C PHE A 136 4.00 3.15 8.38
N ASP A 137 2.71 2.89 8.18
CA ASP A 137 2.10 2.67 6.87
C ASP A 137 1.20 3.85 6.54
N VAL A 138 1.47 4.55 5.44
CA VAL A 138 0.72 5.73 5.02
C VAL A 138 0.27 5.57 3.58
N VAL A 139 -1.04 5.65 3.35
CA VAL A 139 -1.62 5.58 2.01
C VAL A 139 -2.33 6.88 1.71
N PHE A 140 -1.96 7.50 0.60
CA PHE A 140 -2.71 8.59 -0.02
C PHE A 140 -3.54 8.03 -1.16
N ARG A 141 -4.71 8.61 -1.41
CA ARG A 141 -5.52 8.29 -2.58
C ARG A 141 -6.04 9.55 -3.26
N GLU A 142 -6.29 9.46 -4.55
CA GLU A 142 -6.99 10.51 -5.28
C GLU A 142 -8.40 10.70 -4.68
N ARG A 143 -8.78 11.96 -4.42
CA ARG A 143 -10.09 12.29 -3.88
C ARG A 143 -11.19 11.84 -4.84
N GLY A 144 -12.29 11.33 -4.28
CA GLY A 144 -13.39 10.78 -5.07
C GLY A 144 -13.15 9.37 -5.62
N GLY A 145 -12.03 8.72 -5.26
CA GLY A 145 -11.82 7.30 -5.51
C GLY A 145 -12.78 6.40 -4.72
N VAL A 146 -12.99 5.18 -5.23
CA VAL A 146 -13.95 4.21 -4.67
C VAL A 146 -13.54 3.81 -3.22
N THR A 147 -14.48 3.84 -2.26
CA THR A 147 -14.33 3.45 -0.84
C THR A 147 -14.72 1.98 -0.59
N PRO A 148 -14.23 1.27 0.47
CA PRO A 148 -13.36 1.67 1.60
C PRO A 148 -11.99 0.92 1.65
N PRO A 149 -11.08 1.25 2.61
CA PRO A 149 -9.80 0.54 2.73
C PRO A 149 -10.03 -0.96 2.94
N PRO A 150 -9.29 -1.83 2.23
CA PRO A 150 -9.50 -3.26 2.33
C PRO A 150 -9.03 -3.71 3.72
N THR A 151 -9.96 -3.77 4.64
CA THR A 151 -9.75 -4.24 6.01
C THR A 151 -10.54 -5.53 6.30
N GLY A 152 -11.30 -6.03 5.30
CA GLY A 152 -12.03 -7.31 5.39
C GLY A 152 -12.15 -8.08 4.06
N ASP A 153 -12.16 -7.39 2.91
CA ASP A 153 -12.45 -8.02 1.61
C ASP A 153 -11.25 -8.65 0.88
N LEU A 154 -10.03 -8.53 1.40
CA LEU A 154 -8.88 -9.17 0.74
C LEU A 154 -8.98 -10.70 0.83
N ASP A 155 -9.40 -11.25 1.98
CA ASP A 155 -9.60 -12.69 2.14
C ASP A 155 -10.76 -13.21 1.27
N GLU A 156 -11.86 -12.48 1.19
CA GLU A 156 -12.99 -12.87 0.32
C GLU A 156 -12.62 -12.78 -1.17
N ARG A 157 -11.91 -11.73 -1.59
CA ARG A 157 -11.46 -11.60 -2.98
C ARG A 157 -10.38 -12.61 -3.34
N VAL A 158 -9.48 -12.95 -2.41
CA VAL A 158 -8.51 -14.03 -2.58
C VAL A 158 -9.24 -15.36 -2.71
N THR A 159 -10.25 -15.62 -1.87
CA THR A 159 -11.06 -16.84 -1.94
C THR A 159 -11.78 -16.97 -3.29
N VAL A 160 -12.37 -15.88 -3.80
CA VAL A 160 -13.00 -15.87 -5.13
C VAL A 160 -11.98 -16.11 -6.25
N LEU A 161 -10.81 -15.46 -6.18
CA LEU A 161 -9.74 -15.67 -7.16
C LEU A 161 -9.18 -17.10 -7.13
N GLU A 162 -9.07 -17.72 -5.96
CA GLU A 162 -8.64 -19.13 -5.84
C GLU A 162 -9.65 -20.09 -6.47
N ILE A 163 -10.96 -19.81 -6.34
CA ILE A 163 -12.03 -20.57 -6.99
C ILE A 163 -11.93 -20.44 -8.52
N ASP A 164 -11.77 -19.22 -9.03
CA ASP A 164 -11.67 -18.95 -10.47
C ASP A 164 -10.42 -19.61 -11.10
N VAL A 165 -9.28 -19.59 -10.41
CA VAL A 165 -8.05 -20.28 -10.84
C VAL A 165 -8.28 -21.80 -10.89
N THR A 166 -9.03 -22.35 -9.94
CA THR A 166 -9.36 -23.78 -9.92
C THR A 166 -10.25 -24.18 -11.10
N ASP A 167 -11.29 -23.39 -11.42
CA ASP A 167 -12.15 -23.63 -12.61
C ASP A 167 -11.34 -23.55 -13.91
N LEU A 168 -10.49 -22.53 -14.04
CA LEU A 168 -9.62 -22.36 -15.20
C LEU A 168 -8.71 -23.57 -15.41
N ASN A 169 -8.08 -24.07 -14.35
CA ASN A 169 -7.22 -25.26 -14.44
C ASN A 169 -7.99 -26.51 -14.90
N GLN A 170 -9.23 -26.70 -14.44
CA GLN A 170 -10.06 -27.82 -14.89
C GLN A 170 -10.42 -27.70 -16.37
N ARG A 171 -10.79 -26.49 -16.83
CA ARG A 171 -11.15 -26.23 -18.22
C ARG A 171 -9.96 -26.41 -19.15
N VAL A 172 -8.77 -25.92 -18.76
CA VAL A 172 -7.52 -26.12 -19.50
C VAL A 172 -7.21 -27.60 -19.61
N GLY A 173 -7.26 -28.36 -18.51
CA GLY A 173 -7.01 -29.81 -18.55
C GLY A 173 -7.99 -30.57 -19.47
N ALA A 174 -9.28 -30.21 -19.45
CA ALA A 174 -10.27 -30.78 -20.36
C ALA A 174 -9.95 -30.46 -21.84
N GLN A 175 -9.49 -29.23 -22.11
CA GLN A 175 -9.13 -28.80 -23.45
C GLN A 175 -7.85 -29.49 -23.96
N GLU A 176 -6.85 -29.67 -23.10
CA GLU A 176 -5.64 -30.45 -23.39
C GLU A 176 -6.00 -31.90 -23.75
N GLY A 177 -6.91 -32.54 -23.01
CA GLY A 177 -7.39 -33.89 -23.32
C GLY A 177 -8.09 -33.97 -24.69
N ARG A 178 -8.89 -32.96 -25.05
CA ARG A 178 -9.52 -32.88 -26.38
C ARG A 178 -8.49 -32.72 -27.49
N VAL A 179 -7.47 -31.89 -27.28
CA VAL A 179 -6.37 -31.71 -28.25
C VAL A 179 -5.59 -33.02 -28.42
N ALA A 180 -5.27 -33.72 -27.34
CA ALA A 180 -4.57 -35.01 -27.39
C ALA A 180 -5.38 -36.05 -28.20
N ASN A 181 -6.70 -36.13 -27.99
CA ASN A 181 -7.58 -37.01 -28.74
C ASN A 181 -7.64 -36.65 -30.23
N LEU A 182 -7.72 -35.35 -30.56
CA LEU A 182 -7.69 -34.89 -31.95
C LEU A 182 -6.36 -35.21 -32.64
N GLN A 183 -5.23 -35.04 -31.94
CA GLN A 183 -3.92 -35.40 -32.45
C GLN A 183 -3.78 -36.91 -32.67
N ALA A 184 -4.27 -37.73 -31.73
CA ALA A 184 -4.27 -39.19 -31.87
C ALA A 184 -5.14 -39.64 -33.06
N TRP A 185 -6.34 -39.07 -33.20
CA TRP A 185 -7.20 -39.31 -34.35
C TRP A 185 -6.53 -38.90 -35.67
N ALA A 186 -5.94 -37.70 -35.74
CA ALA A 186 -5.25 -37.23 -36.94
C ALA A 186 -4.10 -38.17 -37.33
N ARG A 187 -3.30 -38.65 -36.36
CA ARG A 187 -2.25 -39.64 -36.61
C ARG A 187 -2.82 -40.96 -37.15
N ALA A 188 -3.90 -41.46 -36.55
CA ALA A 188 -4.55 -42.70 -36.99
C ALA A 188 -5.11 -42.59 -38.41
N VAL A 189 -5.74 -41.46 -38.75
CA VAL A 189 -6.26 -41.18 -40.09
C VAL A 189 -5.14 -41.09 -41.13
N SER A 190 -4.06 -40.37 -40.82
CA SER A 190 -2.89 -40.29 -41.72
C SER A 190 -2.24 -41.65 -41.97
N ALA A 191 -2.17 -42.51 -40.94
CA ALA A 191 -1.66 -43.87 -41.10
C ALA A 191 -2.59 -44.76 -41.95
N ALA A 192 -3.91 -44.56 -41.86
CA ALA A 192 -4.90 -45.31 -42.63
C ALA A 192 -5.03 -44.85 -44.09
N ASN A 193 -4.54 -43.64 -44.44
CA ASN A 193 -4.59 -43.10 -45.80
C ASN A 193 -3.24 -42.46 -46.22
N PRO A 194 -2.20 -43.27 -46.52
CA PRO A 194 -0.85 -42.80 -46.81
C PRO A 194 -0.69 -41.97 -48.11
N GLY A 195 -1.76 -41.77 -48.89
CA GLY A 195 -1.76 -40.98 -50.14
C GLY A 195 -2.64 -39.73 -50.11
N GLY A 196 -3.09 -39.25 -48.95
CA GLY A 196 -3.89 -38.02 -48.84
C GLY A 196 -3.13 -36.75 -49.26
N PRO A 197 -3.83 -35.66 -49.62
CA PRO A 197 -3.18 -34.42 -50.07
C PRO A 197 -2.32 -33.84 -48.94
N GLN A 198 -1.03 -33.66 -49.20
CA GLN A 198 -0.12 -32.93 -48.32
C GLN A 198 -0.36 -31.43 -48.50
N TYR A 199 -0.99 -30.79 -47.52
CA TYR A 199 -1.05 -29.34 -47.44
C TYR A 199 0.14 -28.85 -46.61
N GLY A 200 1.13 -28.27 -47.30
CA GLY A 200 2.26 -27.55 -46.71
C GLY A 200 1.99 -26.06 -46.58
#